data_AF-A0A962EA02-F1
#
_entry.id   AF-A0A962EA02-F1
#
_cell.length_a   1.000
_cell.length_b   1.000
_cell.length_c   1.000
_cell.angle_alpha   90.00
_cell.angle_beta   90.00
_cell.angle_gamma   90.00
#
_symmetry.space_group_name_H-M   'P 1'
#
loop_
_entity.id
_entity.type
_entity.pdbx_description
1 polymer ?
#
loop_
_entity_poly.entity_id
_entity_poly.type
_entity_poly.pdbx_seq_one_letter_code
_entity_poly.pdbx_strand_id
1 'polypeptide(L)'
;MHKGALRQASATGGLVAAAAFALLSVSLALRQPLPTAPAAVPPNPTTHELPPSAARWAPLTRVLLADDLTAAVNQLRLNPQFDALSPREMRALVDQSCRVPQLLQMDGRDGPDWRRDPYLHRLQQRCAGWAVPSMFVAESGDDVYWEEGASDGPPALLLQRLREARDPAALRRAWWDAYRFDALPQEQIFPDRRRLLPEEARHLIEVVIDWRQCARYAACGPDSLLTLRVCASHGCLGEQDLLGAWNQALSPRDFEAAQAISAWLPRWVVDE
;
A
#
# COMPACT_ATOMS: atom_id res chain seq x y z
N MET A 1 32.47 -55.09 37.34
CA MET A 1 32.94 -56.41 36.85
C MET A 1 32.83 -56.40 35.32
N HIS A 2 33.90 -56.86 34.64
CA HIS A 2 34.14 -57.00 33.17
C HIS A 2 34.13 -55.70 32.34
N LYS A 3 35.22 -55.17 31.74
CA LYS A 3 36.36 -55.65 30.90
C LYS A 3 36.01 -56.14 29.48
N GLY A 4 36.69 -55.53 28.49
CA GLY A 4 36.88 -55.98 27.09
C GLY A 4 36.45 -54.90 26.07
N ALA A 5 37.26 -54.06 25.42
CA ALA A 5 38.62 -54.08 24.86
C ALA A 5 38.74 -54.64 23.42
N LEU A 6 39.37 -53.82 22.55
CA LEU A 6 40.16 -54.16 21.33
C LEU A 6 39.34 -54.40 20.04
N ARG A 7 39.74 -54.02 18.81
CA ARG A 7 41.00 -53.49 18.23
C ARG A 7 40.81 -53.17 16.73
N GLN A 8 41.61 -52.22 16.19
CA GLN A 8 42.37 -52.22 14.91
C GLN A 8 41.62 -52.45 13.57
N ALA A 9 42.04 -52.01 12.37
CA ALA A 9 43.23 -51.35 11.79
C ALA A 9 42.86 -51.02 10.32
N SER A 10 43.12 -49.82 9.80
CA SER A 10 44.24 -49.47 8.89
C SER A 10 44.02 -49.70 7.38
N ALA A 11 44.72 -48.87 6.60
CA ALA A 11 45.04 -48.93 5.15
C ALA A 11 44.11 -48.09 4.26
N THR A 12 44.57 -47.22 3.35
CA THR A 12 45.90 -46.98 2.77
C THR A 12 45.84 -45.67 1.95
N GLY A 13 47.00 -45.13 1.57
CA GLY A 13 47.20 -43.81 0.93
C GLY A 13 46.57 -43.66 -0.46
N GLY A 14 46.60 -42.51 -1.12
CA GLY A 14 47.66 -41.50 -1.18
C GLY A 14 48.17 -41.43 -2.63
N LEU A 15 48.26 -40.20 -3.18
CA LEU A 15 48.81 -39.81 -4.50
C LEU A 15 47.93 -40.19 -5.71
N VAL A 16 47.65 -39.32 -6.69
CA VAL A 16 48.61 -38.58 -7.52
C VAL A 16 47.95 -37.32 -8.10
N ALA A 17 48.68 -36.21 -8.00
CA ALA A 17 48.45 -34.95 -8.70
C ALA A 17 48.94 -35.01 -10.15
N ALA A 18 48.53 -34.01 -10.95
CA ALA A 18 49.09 -33.57 -12.23
C ALA A 18 48.32 -33.97 -13.51
N ALA A 19 47.64 -32.98 -14.08
CA ALA A 19 47.68 -32.70 -15.52
C ALA A 19 47.20 -31.25 -15.76
N ALA A 20 48.09 -30.30 -15.46
CA ALA A 20 48.09 -28.98 -16.09
C ALA A 20 49.01 -29.05 -17.32
N PHE A 21 48.75 -28.18 -18.29
CA PHE A 21 49.50 -27.90 -19.53
C PHE A 21 49.24 -28.78 -20.76
N ALA A 22 48.44 -28.22 -21.68
CA ALA A 22 48.77 -28.18 -23.11
C ALA A 22 48.08 -26.99 -23.83
N LEU A 23 48.89 -26.00 -24.25
CA LEU A 23 48.87 -25.26 -25.53
C LEU A 23 47.57 -24.48 -25.87
N LEU A 24 47.45 -23.14 -25.91
CA LEU A 24 48.32 -22.02 -26.31
C LEU A 24 48.73 -22.03 -27.79
N SER A 25 47.85 -21.54 -28.68
CA SER A 25 48.07 -20.44 -29.66
C SER A 25 47.18 -20.55 -30.92
N VAL A 26 46.95 -19.41 -31.59
CA VAL A 26 46.23 -19.19 -32.89
C VAL A 26 44.72 -18.94 -32.70
N SER A 27 44.07 -17.79 -32.94
CA SER A 27 44.42 -16.45 -33.43
C SER A 27 43.24 -15.55 -33.02
N LEU A 28 43.43 -14.41 -32.36
CA LEU A 28 43.65 -13.10 -33.00
C LEU A 28 42.69 -12.77 -34.16
N ALA A 29 41.39 -12.72 -33.90
CA ALA A 29 40.42 -11.93 -34.65
C ALA A 29 39.18 -11.71 -33.79
N LEU A 30 38.61 -10.50 -33.83
CA LEU A 30 37.44 -10.01 -33.05
C LEU A 30 37.76 -9.35 -31.69
N ARG A 31 38.72 -8.42 -31.68
CA ARG A 31 38.56 -7.20 -30.86
C ARG A 31 37.70 -6.22 -31.65
N GLN A 32 36.39 -6.29 -31.47
CA GLN A 32 35.55 -5.11 -31.68
C GLN A 32 35.43 -4.38 -30.34
N PRO A 33 35.62 -3.05 -30.30
CA PRO A 33 35.25 -2.29 -29.11
C PRO A 33 33.73 -2.36 -28.97
N LEU A 34 33.25 -2.91 -27.84
CA LEU A 34 31.86 -2.71 -27.44
C LEU A 34 31.62 -1.19 -27.37
N PRO A 35 30.47 -0.67 -27.86
CA PRO A 35 30.08 0.69 -27.57
C PRO A 35 29.98 0.82 -26.05
N THR A 36 30.81 1.69 -25.47
CA THR A 36 30.65 2.15 -24.09
C THR A 36 29.23 2.66 -23.94
N ALA A 37 28.39 1.90 -23.24
CA ALA A 37 27.13 2.41 -22.73
C ALA A 37 27.46 3.68 -21.92
N PRO A 38 26.73 4.78 -22.13
CA PRO A 38 26.93 5.96 -21.30
C PRO A 38 26.76 5.55 -19.84
N ALA A 39 27.72 5.95 -19.01
CA ALA A 39 27.63 5.78 -17.57
C ALA A 39 26.26 6.27 -17.11
N ALA A 40 25.48 5.39 -16.50
CA ALA A 40 24.24 5.75 -15.85
C ALA A 40 24.58 6.80 -14.80
N VAL A 41 24.30 8.06 -15.13
CA VAL A 41 24.30 9.16 -14.17
C VAL A 41 23.33 8.72 -13.07
N PRO A 42 23.76 8.61 -11.80
CA PRO A 42 22.80 8.37 -10.72
C PRO A 42 21.80 9.53 -10.79
N PRO A 43 20.48 9.28 -10.79
CA PRO A 43 19.53 10.37 -10.80
C PRO A 43 19.85 11.26 -9.59
N ASN A 44 20.21 12.51 -9.89
CA ASN A 44 20.21 13.57 -8.90
C ASN A 44 18.85 13.50 -8.18
N PRO A 45 18.79 13.69 -6.85
CA PRO A 45 17.52 13.78 -6.14
C PRO A 45 16.77 14.99 -6.69
N THR A 46 15.96 14.76 -7.71
CA THR A 46 15.02 15.73 -8.23
C THR A 46 14.07 16.02 -7.08
N THR A 47 14.18 17.22 -6.53
CA THR A 47 13.02 17.96 -6.02
C THR A 47 11.94 17.81 -7.08
N HIS A 48 11.03 16.86 -6.86
CA HIS A 48 9.83 16.71 -7.69
C HIS A 48 9.03 17.99 -7.47
N GLU A 49 9.10 18.91 -8.45
CA GLU A 49 8.07 19.94 -8.58
C GLU A 49 6.74 19.21 -8.71
N LEU A 50 5.97 19.27 -7.63
CA LEU A 50 4.63 18.73 -7.55
C LEU A 50 3.81 19.39 -8.68
N PRO A 51 3.00 18.63 -9.44
CA PRO A 51 2.11 19.22 -10.44
C PRO A 51 1.24 20.32 -9.80
N PRO A 52 0.75 21.32 -10.56
CA PRO A 52 0.01 22.45 -9.99
C PRO A 52 -1.20 22.03 -9.13
N SER A 53 -1.85 20.91 -9.45
CA SER A 53 -2.88 20.28 -8.61
C SER A 53 -2.35 19.81 -7.24
N ALA A 54 -1.10 19.39 -7.16
CA ALA A 54 -0.43 19.00 -5.93
C ALA A 54 0.13 20.18 -5.13
N ALA A 55 0.25 21.38 -5.69
CA ALA A 55 0.52 22.59 -4.91
C ALA A 55 -0.64 22.92 -3.95
N ARG A 56 -1.89 22.75 -4.41
CA ARG A 56 -3.10 22.86 -3.57
C ARG A 56 -3.10 21.87 -2.41
N TRP A 57 -2.56 20.67 -2.64
CA TRP A 57 -2.51 19.60 -1.64
C TRP A 57 -1.19 19.52 -0.87
N ALA A 58 -0.22 20.40 -1.15
CA ALA A 58 1.14 20.27 -0.62
C ALA A 58 1.17 20.18 0.92
N PRO A 59 0.36 20.91 1.69
CA PRO A 59 0.33 20.72 3.15
C PRO A 59 -0.28 19.39 3.59
N LEU A 60 -1.24 18.83 2.86
CA LEU A 60 -1.75 17.48 3.11
C LEU A 60 -0.72 16.40 2.77
N THR A 61 -0.02 16.56 1.65
CA THR A 61 1.12 15.70 1.26
C THR A 61 2.17 15.70 2.37
N ARG A 62 2.51 16.88 2.91
CA ARG A 62 3.48 17.01 4.00
C ARG A 62 3.05 16.25 5.24
N VAL A 63 1.77 16.27 5.62
CA VAL A 63 1.27 15.48 6.76
C VAL A 63 1.48 13.98 6.52
N LEU A 64 1.10 13.48 5.35
CA LEU A 64 1.20 12.03 5.04
C LEU A 64 2.63 11.52 4.88
N LEU A 65 3.60 12.42 4.72
CA LEU A 65 5.04 12.12 4.63
C LEU A 65 5.84 12.55 5.87
N ALA A 66 5.23 13.26 6.84
CA ALA A 66 5.93 13.77 8.02
C ALA A 66 6.34 12.67 9.01
N ASP A 67 7.53 12.80 9.58
CA ASP A 67 7.97 11.96 10.70
C ASP A 67 7.23 12.29 12.01
N ASP A 68 7.00 13.58 12.28
CA ASP A 68 6.19 14.06 13.42
C ASP A 68 4.78 14.42 12.95
N LEU A 69 3.89 13.43 13.02
CA LEU A 69 2.49 13.57 12.60
C LEU A 69 1.71 14.54 13.49
N THR A 70 2.02 14.59 14.79
CA THR A 70 1.33 15.47 15.74
C THR A 70 1.63 16.92 15.43
N ALA A 71 2.89 17.27 15.20
CA ALA A 71 3.28 18.61 14.78
C ALA A 71 2.69 18.95 13.40
N ALA A 72 2.78 18.04 12.42
CA ALA A 72 2.30 18.29 11.07
C ALA A 72 0.78 18.55 11.00
N VAL A 73 -0.03 17.75 11.71
CA VAL A 73 -1.48 17.97 11.76
C VAL A 73 -1.82 19.25 12.54
N ASN A 74 -1.10 19.57 13.62
CA ASN A 74 -1.30 20.83 14.33
C ASN A 74 -1.00 22.04 13.45
N GLN A 75 0.06 21.99 12.64
CA GLN A 75 0.36 23.04 11.66
C GLN A 75 -0.74 23.17 10.59
N LEU A 76 -1.25 22.05 10.10
CA LEU A 76 -2.36 22.05 9.13
C LEU A 76 -3.60 22.74 9.70
N ARG A 77 -3.96 22.46 10.96
CA ARG A 77 -5.12 23.07 11.64
C ARG A 77 -5.02 24.58 11.78
N LEU A 78 -3.79 25.11 11.81
CA LEU A 78 -3.53 26.54 11.95
C LEU A 78 -3.54 27.27 10.60
N ASN A 79 -3.66 26.56 9.48
CA ASN A 79 -3.64 27.17 8.16
C ASN A 79 -5.08 27.42 7.65
N PRO A 80 -5.54 28.68 7.58
CA PRO A 80 -6.90 29.02 7.19
C PRO A 80 -7.16 28.94 5.68
N GLN A 81 -6.15 28.66 4.85
CA GLN A 81 -6.29 28.57 3.38
C GLN A 81 -6.81 27.19 2.91
N PHE A 82 -7.15 26.28 3.82
CA PHE A 82 -7.58 24.91 3.50
C PHE A 82 -9.09 24.73 3.61
N ASP A 83 -9.81 25.03 2.53
CA ASP A 83 -11.26 24.84 2.43
C ASP A 83 -11.68 23.53 1.72
N ALA A 84 -10.76 22.85 1.03
CA ALA A 84 -11.11 21.73 0.13
C ALA A 84 -11.19 20.35 0.80
N LEU A 85 -10.62 20.23 2.01
CA LEU A 85 -10.73 19.06 2.88
C LEU A 85 -10.70 19.53 4.32
N SER A 86 -11.57 18.94 5.12
CA SER A 86 -11.59 19.22 6.54
C SER A 86 -10.34 18.63 7.20
N PRO A 87 -9.68 19.34 8.14
CA PRO A 87 -8.64 18.75 8.99
C PRO A 87 -9.06 17.44 9.68
N ARG A 88 -10.39 17.21 9.82
CA ARG A 88 -10.99 15.99 10.32
C ARG A 88 -10.72 14.79 9.40
N GLU A 89 -10.87 14.92 8.08
CA GLU A 89 -10.63 13.81 7.13
C GLU A 89 -9.17 13.39 7.13
N MET A 90 -8.24 14.35 7.15
CA MET A 90 -6.81 14.04 7.25
C MET A 90 -6.48 13.36 8.57
N ARG A 91 -7.06 13.84 9.68
CA ARG A 91 -6.89 13.22 11.00
C ARG A 91 -7.40 11.78 11.02
N ALA A 92 -8.55 11.51 10.39
CA ALA A 92 -9.09 10.16 10.28
C ALA A 92 -8.18 9.22 9.48
N LEU A 93 -7.54 9.73 8.42
CA LEU A 93 -6.61 8.94 7.61
C LEU A 93 -5.31 8.60 8.35
N VAL A 94 -4.74 9.59 9.03
CA VAL A 94 -3.57 9.39 9.89
C VAL A 94 -3.89 8.38 10.99
N ASP A 95 -5.03 8.56 11.66
CA ASP A 95 -5.52 7.65 12.69
C ASP A 95 -5.70 6.22 12.18
N GLN A 96 -6.39 6.03 11.05
CA GLN A 96 -6.56 4.71 10.44
C GLN A 96 -5.21 4.03 10.12
N SER A 97 -4.22 4.81 9.69
CA SER A 97 -2.87 4.30 9.40
C SER A 97 -2.12 3.92 10.67
N CYS A 98 -2.20 4.76 11.70
CA CYS A 98 -1.51 4.54 12.96
C CYS A 98 -2.14 3.48 13.87
N ARG A 99 -3.34 2.96 13.53
CA ARG A 99 -3.98 1.83 14.23
C ARG A 99 -3.46 0.46 13.81
N VAL A 100 -2.80 0.36 12.66
CA VAL A 100 -2.37 -0.94 12.13
C VAL A 100 -1.42 -1.70 13.06
N PRO A 101 -0.43 -1.08 13.73
CA PRO A 101 0.40 -1.80 14.69
C PRO A 101 -0.40 -2.49 15.81
N GLN A 102 -1.46 -1.84 16.32
CA GLN A 102 -2.34 -2.41 17.35
C GLN A 102 -3.18 -3.56 16.78
N LEU A 103 -3.74 -3.40 15.57
CA LEU A 103 -4.53 -4.45 14.92
C LEU A 103 -3.71 -5.71 14.64
N LEU A 104 -2.45 -5.55 14.20
CA LEU A 104 -1.53 -6.66 13.99
C LEU A 104 -1.25 -7.41 15.30
N GLN A 105 -1.04 -6.67 16.39
CA GLN A 105 -0.85 -7.25 17.72
C GLN A 105 -2.07 -8.05 18.17
N MET A 106 -3.29 -7.57 17.90
CA MET A 106 -4.53 -8.30 18.23
C MET A 106 -4.72 -9.59 17.41
N ASP A 107 -4.25 -9.60 16.16
CA ASP A 107 -4.34 -10.74 15.24
C ASP A 107 -3.33 -11.86 15.57
N GLY A 108 -2.63 -11.77 16.70
CA GLY A 108 -1.61 -12.75 17.11
C GLY A 108 -0.35 -12.70 16.25
N ARG A 109 -0.20 -11.69 15.39
CA ARG A 109 1.09 -11.32 14.80
C ARG A 109 1.86 -10.57 15.88
N ASP A 110 2.44 -11.34 16.80
CA ASP A 110 3.12 -10.86 18.00
C ASP A 110 4.07 -9.68 17.69
N GLY A 111 4.06 -8.66 18.56
CA GLY A 111 5.16 -7.69 18.60
C GLY A 111 6.41 -8.29 19.24
N PRO A 112 7.57 -7.61 19.23
CA PRO A 112 8.25 -6.96 18.12
C PRO A 112 9.41 -7.86 17.63
N ASP A 113 9.24 -8.61 16.54
CA ASP A 113 10.40 -8.93 15.69
C ASP A 113 10.51 -7.88 14.58
N TRP A 114 10.86 -6.66 15.01
CA TRP A 114 11.09 -5.48 14.16
C TRP A 114 12.16 -5.70 13.10
N ARG A 115 12.95 -6.78 13.20
CA ARG A 115 13.94 -7.15 12.19
C ARG A 115 13.31 -7.85 10.99
N ARG A 116 12.09 -8.38 11.12
CA ARG A 116 11.39 -9.11 10.05
C ARG A 116 10.55 -8.20 9.15
N ASP A 117 10.09 -7.06 9.65
CA ASP A 117 9.24 -6.13 8.87
C ASP A 117 9.73 -4.68 8.98
N PRO A 118 10.47 -4.18 7.98
CA PRO A 118 10.94 -2.79 7.96
C PRO A 118 9.80 -1.76 7.79
N TYR A 119 8.65 -2.12 7.21
CA TYR A 119 7.51 -1.22 7.02
C TYR A 119 6.75 -1.01 8.32
N LEU A 120 6.52 -2.09 9.07
CA LEU A 120 5.94 -2.00 10.41
C LEU A 120 6.79 -1.11 11.32
N HIS A 121 8.12 -1.27 11.26
CA HIS A 121 9.03 -0.44 12.04
C HIS A 121 8.93 1.05 11.66
N ARG A 122 9.01 1.38 10.36
CA ARG A 122 8.84 2.78 9.90
C ARG A 122 7.47 3.35 10.30
N LEU A 123 6.40 2.57 10.16
CA LEU A 123 5.06 2.99 10.55
C LEU A 123 4.97 3.28 12.05
N GLN A 124 5.50 2.39 12.89
CA GLN A 124 5.55 2.57 14.34
C GLN A 124 6.35 3.82 14.73
N GLN A 125 7.49 4.06 14.08
CA GLN A 125 8.31 5.25 14.32
C GLN A 125 7.54 6.54 14.02
N ARG A 126 6.88 6.62 12.86
CA ARG A 126 6.10 7.81 12.48
C ARG A 126 4.88 8.03 13.36
N CYS A 127 4.28 6.94 13.84
CA CYS A 127 3.14 7.00 14.75
C CYS A 127 3.53 7.14 16.23
N ALA A 128 4.83 7.15 16.59
CA ALA A 128 5.33 7.07 17.97
C ALA A 128 4.93 8.24 18.89
N GLY A 129 4.46 9.36 18.34
CA GLY A 129 3.93 10.51 19.09
C GLY A 129 2.47 10.82 18.79
N TRP A 130 1.82 10.01 17.95
CA TRP A 130 0.41 10.19 17.60
C TRP A 130 -0.43 9.49 18.66
N ALA A 131 -1.36 10.22 19.28
CA ALA A 131 -2.35 9.60 20.14
C ALA A 131 -3.25 8.72 19.27
N VAL A 132 -2.93 7.43 19.19
CA VAL A 132 -3.83 6.42 18.66
C VAL A 132 -5.00 6.38 19.63
N PRO A 133 -6.21 6.85 19.25
CA PRO A 133 -7.39 6.75 20.08
C PRO A 133 -7.56 5.28 20.49
N SER A 134 -8.17 5.04 21.65
CA SER A 134 -8.49 3.69 22.10
C SER A 134 -9.12 2.87 20.98
N MET A 135 -8.85 1.56 20.96
CA MET A 135 -9.46 0.62 20.01
C MET A 135 -10.99 0.68 20.05
N PHE A 136 -11.54 1.21 21.15
CA PHE A 136 -12.85 1.83 21.23
C PHE A 136 -12.76 3.27 20.71
N VAL A 137 -13.07 3.46 19.44
CA VAL A 137 -13.60 4.76 19.03
C VAL A 137 -14.88 4.91 19.84
N ALA A 138 -14.93 5.85 20.78
CA ALA A 138 -16.21 6.45 21.07
C ALA A 138 -16.63 7.04 19.73
N GLU A 139 -17.59 6.37 19.10
CA GLU A 139 -18.32 6.84 17.94
C GLU A 139 -18.27 8.36 17.91
N SER A 140 -17.64 8.92 16.89
CA SER A 140 -18.11 10.23 16.46
C SER A 140 -19.48 9.99 15.80
N GLY A 141 -20.50 9.60 16.59
CA GLY A 141 -21.91 9.44 16.20
C GLY A 141 -22.19 8.73 14.87
N ASP A 142 -21.26 7.91 14.42
CA ASP A 142 -21.39 6.99 13.31
C ASP A 142 -20.74 5.68 13.81
N ASP A 143 -21.23 5.09 14.91
CA ASP A 143 -21.54 3.67 14.69
C ASP A 143 -22.48 3.71 13.50
N VAL A 144 -21.94 3.33 12.35
CA VAL A 144 -22.78 2.67 11.39
C VAL A 144 -23.15 1.34 12.09
N TYR A 145 -24.04 1.40 13.08
CA TYR A 145 -25.30 0.71 12.92
C TYR A 145 -25.63 0.99 11.47
N TRP A 146 -25.44 -0.02 10.61
CA TRP A 146 -26.06 -0.02 9.32
C TRP A 146 -27.52 0.03 9.69
N GLU A 147 -28.07 1.24 9.89
CA GLU A 147 -29.48 1.38 9.90
C GLU A 147 -29.83 0.71 8.58
N GLU A 148 -30.63 -0.34 8.67
CA GLU A 148 -31.53 -0.76 7.61
C GLU A 148 -32.50 0.39 7.29
N GLY A 149 -32.05 1.66 7.33
CA GLY A 149 -32.53 2.72 6.48
C GLY A 149 -32.29 2.23 5.08
N ALA A 150 -33.31 1.56 4.56
CA ALA A 150 -33.43 1.25 3.16
C ALA A 150 -33.14 2.54 2.40
N SER A 151 -32.00 2.58 1.71
CA SER A 151 -31.73 3.58 0.70
C SER A 151 -32.62 3.19 -0.48
N ASP A 152 -33.93 3.37 -0.31
CA ASP A 152 -34.93 3.08 -1.32
C ASP A 152 -34.79 4.13 -2.40
N GLY A 153 -34.03 3.77 -3.43
CA GLY A 153 -33.82 4.58 -4.61
C GLY A 153 -33.81 3.68 -5.84
N PRO A 154 -34.35 4.12 -6.97
CA PRO A 154 -34.18 3.38 -8.21
C PRO A 154 -32.68 3.18 -8.50
N PRO A 155 -32.26 2.07 -9.13
CA PRO A 155 -30.84 1.79 -9.41
C PRO A 155 -30.06 2.96 -10.03
N ALA A 156 -30.71 3.77 -10.86
CA ALA A 156 -30.14 4.98 -11.46
C ALA A 156 -29.69 6.02 -10.42
N LEU A 157 -30.46 6.22 -9.34
CA LEU A 157 -30.13 7.17 -8.28
C LEU A 157 -28.94 6.69 -7.44
N LEU A 158 -28.86 5.39 -7.16
CA LEU A 158 -27.73 4.81 -6.43
C LEU A 158 -26.43 4.93 -7.22
N LEU A 159 -26.49 4.69 -8.53
CA LEU A 159 -25.37 4.90 -9.43
C LEU A 159 -24.96 6.37 -9.55
N GLN A 160 -25.93 7.28 -9.57
CA GLN A 160 -25.65 8.71 -9.56
C GLN A 160 -24.90 9.11 -8.29
N ARG A 161 -25.38 8.73 -7.10
CA ARG A 161 -24.70 9.00 -5.83
C ARG A 161 -23.29 8.43 -5.80
N LEU A 162 -23.10 7.22 -6.31
CA LEU A 162 -21.77 6.58 -6.41
C LEU A 162 -20.82 7.40 -7.29
N ARG A 163 -21.30 7.92 -8.42
CA ARG A 163 -20.51 8.75 -9.34
C ARG A 163 -20.22 10.14 -8.79
N GLU A 164 -21.11 10.66 -7.96
CA GLU A 164 -21.00 11.99 -7.34
C GLU A 164 -20.17 11.98 -6.04
N ALA A 165 -19.90 10.82 -5.45
CA ALA A 165 -19.14 10.71 -4.21
C ALA A 165 -17.70 11.26 -4.34
N ARG A 166 -17.40 12.36 -3.64
CA ARG A 166 -16.11 13.07 -3.68
C ARG A 166 -15.21 12.87 -2.45
N ASP A 167 -15.70 12.17 -1.44
CA ASP A 167 -14.94 11.83 -0.24
C ASP A 167 -14.98 10.31 0.05
N PRO A 168 -14.02 9.80 0.84
CA PRO A 168 -13.91 8.37 1.16
C PRO A 168 -15.18 7.77 1.78
N ALA A 169 -15.82 8.47 2.71
CA ALA A 169 -16.96 7.94 3.46
C ALA A 169 -18.22 7.90 2.59
N ALA A 170 -18.46 8.95 1.80
CA ALA A 170 -19.50 8.96 0.79
C ALA A 170 -19.29 7.87 -0.26
N LEU A 171 -18.06 7.68 -0.74
CA LEU A 171 -17.75 6.67 -1.75
C LEU A 171 -18.00 5.25 -1.21
N ARG A 172 -17.52 4.95 -0.01
CA ARG A 172 -17.76 3.67 0.67
C ARG A 172 -19.27 3.39 0.81
N ARG A 173 -20.03 4.37 1.32
CA ARG A 173 -21.48 4.23 1.51
C ARG A 173 -22.23 4.03 0.19
N ALA A 174 -21.97 4.89 -0.80
CA ALA A 174 -22.65 4.81 -2.08
C ALA A 174 -22.30 3.53 -2.86
N TRP A 175 -21.06 3.04 -2.72
CA TRP A 175 -20.65 1.75 -3.29
C TRP A 175 -21.44 0.60 -2.67
N TRP A 176 -21.54 0.59 -1.34
CA TRP A 176 -22.25 -0.46 -0.63
C TRP A 176 -23.75 -0.46 -0.91
N ASP A 177 -24.37 0.71 -0.92
CA ASP A 177 -25.78 0.86 -1.32
C ASP A 177 -25.99 0.34 -2.75
N ALA A 178 -25.14 0.76 -3.70
CA ALA A 178 -25.26 0.29 -5.07
C ALA A 178 -25.06 -1.22 -5.21
N TYR A 179 -24.17 -1.83 -4.43
CA TYR A 179 -23.97 -3.28 -4.40
C TYR A 179 -25.18 -4.01 -3.82
N ARG A 180 -25.67 -3.59 -2.65
CA ARG A 180 -26.77 -4.22 -1.91
C ARG A 180 -28.08 -4.25 -2.71
N PHE A 181 -28.34 -3.21 -3.47
CA PHE A 181 -29.55 -3.08 -4.28
C PHE A 181 -29.37 -3.52 -5.75
N ASP A 182 -28.33 -4.30 -6.05
CA ASP A 182 -28.00 -4.82 -7.40
C ASP A 182 -27.97 -3.72 -8.49
N ALA A 183 -27.56 -2.51 -8.08
CA ALA A 183 -27.49 -1.36 -8.97
C ALA A 183 -26.14 -1.24 -9.68
N LEU A 184 -25.08 -1.89 -9.16
CA LEU A 184 -23.77 -1.88 -9.80
C LEU A 184 -23.82 -2.59 -11.17
N PRO A 185 -23.40 -1.92 -12.25
CA PRO A 185 -23.38 -2.54 -13.57
C PRO A 185 -22.17 -3.47 -13.70
N GLN A 186 -22.23 -4.65 -13.07
CA GLN A 186 -21.10 -5.57 -12.99
C GLN A 186 -20.57 -5.98 -14.36
N GLU A 187 -21.41 -6.06 -15.38
CA GLU A 187 -20.99 -6.36 -16.77
C GLU A 187 -20.20 -5.21 -17.43
N GLN A 188 -20.40 -3.97 -16.98
CA GLN A 188 -19.63 -2.81 -17.46
C GLN A 188 -18.30 -2.69 -16.73
N ILE A 189 -18.26 -3.10 -15.47
CA ILE A 189 -17.05 -3.06 -14.64
C ILE A 189 -16.16 -4.28 -14.97
N PHE A 190 -16.76 -5.45 -15.13
CA PHE A 190 -16.09 -6.73 -15.32
C PHE A 190 -16.53 -7.39 -16.64
N PRO A 191 -15.72 -7.26 -17.71
CA PRO A 191 -16.04 -7.86 -19.02
C PRO A 191 -16.18 -9.39 -19.00
N ASP A 192 -15.57 -10.06 -18.02
CA ASP A 192 -15.67 -11.51 -17.77
C ASP A 192 -16.98 -11.92 -17.05
N ARG A 193 -17.87 -10.96 -16.78
CA ARG A 193 -19.16 -11.15 -16.08
C ARG A 193 -19.03 -11.75 -14.67
N ARG A 194 -17.86 -11.65 -14.04
CA ARG A 194 -17.72 -12.08 -12.65
C ARG A 194 -18.60 -11.22 -11.74
N ARG A 195 -19.10 -11.85 -10.67
CA ARG A 195 -19.80 -11.16 -9.59
C ARG A 195 -18.91 -11.08 -8.36
N LEU A 196 -18.85 -9.90 -7.76
CA LEU A 196 -18.20 -9.73 -6.46
C LEU A 196 -19.05 -10.36 -5.36
N LEU A 197 -18.43 -11.07 -4.43
CA LEU A 197 -19.05 -11.42 -3.15
C LEU A 197 -19.17 -10.18 -2.25
N PRO A 198 -20.05 -10.17 -1.23
CA PRO A 198 -20.26 -9.00 -0.39
C PRO A 198 -18.98 -8.53 0.31
N GLU A 199 -18.19 -9.48 0.83
CA GLU A 199 -16.91 -9.19 1.47
C GLU A 199 -15.86 -8.67 0.48
N GLU A 200 -15.78 -9.26 -0.71
CA GLU A 200 -14.88 -8.78 -1.78
C GLU A 200 -15.24 -7.34 -2.18
N ALA A 201 -16.53 -7.05 -2.37
CA ALA A 201 -17.00 -5.70 -2.70
C ALA A 201 -16.62 -4.68 -1.62
N ARG A 202 -16.71 -5.07 -0.35
CA ARG A 202 -16.32 -4.23 0.79
C ARG A 202 -14.82 -3.96 0.82
N HIS A 203 -13.99 -4.97 0.56
CA HIS A 203 -12.54 -4.80 0.61
C HIS A 203 -11.99 -4.05 -0.61
N LEU A 204 -12.51 -4.33 -1.81
CA LEU A 204 -12.03 -3.70 -3.04
C LEU A 204 -12.31 -2.20 -3.08
N ILE A 205 -13.40 -1.71 -2.48
CA ILE A 205 -13.65 -0.26 -2.42
C ILE A 205 -12.66 0.46 -1.52
N GLU A 206 -12.15 -0.17 -0.45
CA GLU A 206 -11.08 0.43 0.38
C GLU A 206 -9.79 0.61 -0.41
N VAL A 207 -9.42 -0.37 -1.23
CA VAL A 207 -8.25 -0.29 -2.13
C VAL A 207 -8.40 0.88 -3.11
N VAL A 208 -9.60 1.05 -3.67
CA VAL A 208 -9.88 2.14 -4.61
C VAL A 208 -9.88 3.50 -3.90
N ILE A 209 -10.40 3.58 -2.67
CA ILE A 209 -10.33 4.77 -1.83
C ILE A 209 -8.87 5.16 -1.58
N ASP A 210 -8.03 4.20 -1.21
CA ASP A 210 -6.61 4.40 -0.97
C ASP A 210 -5.90 5.00 -2.18
N TRP A 211 -6.09 4.41 -3.37
CA TRP A 211 -5.50 4.92 -4.60
C TRP A 211 -5.98 6.33 -4.92
N ARG A 212 -7.26 6.61 -4.70
CA ARG A 212 -7.83 7.95 -4.93
C ARG A 212 -7.30 8.98 -3.95
N GLN A 213 -7.16 8.62 -2.67
CA GLN A 213 -6.56 9.48 -1.66
C GLN A 213 -5.08 9.73 -1.95
N CYS A 214 -4.32 8.70 -2.31
CA CYS A 214 -2.92 8.87 -2.65
C CYS A 214 -2.74 9.78 -3.87
N ALA A 215 -3.55 9.59 -4.91
CA ALA A 215 -3.53 10.43 -6.11
C ALA A 215 -3.93 11.88 -5.79
N ARG A 216 -4.98 12.06 -4.99
CA ARG A 216 -5.43 13.38 -4.53
C ARG A 216 -4.35 14.11 -3.74
N TYR A 217 -3.66 13.43 -2.84
CA TYR A 217 -2.65 14.03 -1.98
C TYR A 217 -1.24 13.99 -2.55
N ALA A 218 -1.04 13.47 -3.77
CA ALA A 218 0.29 13.18 -4.30
C ALA A 218 1.19 12.43 -3.30
N ALA A 219 0.61 11.49 -2.54
CA ALA A 219 1.23 10.78 -1.43
C ALA A 219 1.16 9.27 -1.65
N CYS A 220 1.57 8.80 -2.84
CA CYS A 220 1.61 7.37 -3.19
C CYS A 220 2.99 6.73 -2.94
N GLY A 221 4.01 7.50 -2.59
CA GLY A 221 5.39 7.02 -2.49
C GLY A 221 5.61 5.94 -1.42
N PRO A 222 6.77 5.26 -1.44
CA PRO A 222 7.09 4.15 -0.54
C PRO A 222 7.05 4.53 0.95
N ASP A 223 7.38 5.77 1.27
CA ASP A 223 7.35 6.28 2.64
C ASP A 223 6.02 6.94 3.03
N SER A 224 5.01 6.94 2.16
CA SER A 224 3.69 7.48 2.53
C SER A 224 3.04 6.64 3.63
N LEU A 225 2.29 7.28 4.53
CA LEU A 225 1.55 6.54 5.57
C LEU A 225 0.62 5.48 4.98
N LEU A 226 0.00 5.77 3.83
CA LEU A 226 -0.87 4.83 3.11
C LEU A 226 -0.09 3.57 2.72
N THR A 227 1.08 3.75 2.09
CA THR A 227 1.92 2.64 1.64
C THR A 227 2.46 1.84 2.81
N LEU A 228 3.01 2.52 3.83
CA LEU A 228 3.52 1.88 5.05
C LEU A 228 2.43 1.05 5.74
N ARG A 229 1.19 1.56 5.80
CA ARG A 229 0.03 0.86 6.37
C ARG A 229 -0.27 -0.45 5.63
N VAL A 230 -0.37 -0.40 4.31
CA VAL A 230 -0.64 -1.58 3.47
C VAL A 230 0.48 -2.60 3.65
N CYS A 231 1.73 -2.15 3.59
CA CYS A 231 2.88 -3.03 3.71
C CYS A 231 3.06 -3.66 5.08
N ALA A 232 2.80 -2.93 6.16
CA ALA A 232 2.77 -3.50 7.50
C ALA A 232 1.64 -4.53 7.66
N SER A 233 0.50 -4.33 6.98
CA SER A 233 -0.66 -5.22 7.08
C SER A 233 -0.49 -6.53 6.28
N HIS A 234 0.28 -6.49 5.19
CA HIS A 234 0.33 -7.58 4.21
C HIS A 234 1.75 -8.13 3.91
N GLY A 235 2.81 -7.51 4.44
CA GLY A 235 4.18 -7.96 4.26
C GLY A 235 4.75 -7.68 2.85
N CYS A 236 4.95 -6.40 2.51
CA CYS A 236 5.56 -6.01 1.23
C CYS A 236 7.05 -6.39 1.12
N LEU A 237 7.52 -6.51 -0.12
CA LEU A 237 8.94 -6.71 -0.47
C LEU A 237 9.50 -5.46 -1.17
N GLY A 238 10.44 -4.76 -0.52
CA GLY A 238 11.19 -3.66 -1.14
C GLY A 238 10.39 -2.36 -1.35
N GLU A 239 11.08 -1.27 -1.70
CA GLU A 239 10.51 0.07 -1.78
C GLU A 239 9.52 0.20 -2.94
N GLN A 240 8.27 -0.13 -2.68
CA GLN A 240 7.16 -0.03 -3.62
C GLN A 240 6.29 1.19 -3.29
N ASP A 241 5.69 1.79 -4.30
CA ASP A 241 4.62 2.77 -4.12
C ASP A 241 3.32 2.08 -3.67
N LEU A 242 2.27 2.86 -3.40
CA LEU A 242 0.99 2.34 -2.91
C LEU A 242 0.34 1.34 -3.89
N LEU A 243 0.51 1.55 -5.19
CA LEU A 243 -0.05 0.66 -6.20
C LEU A 243 0.68 -0.69 -6.19
N GLY A 244 2.02 -0.67 -6.12
CA GLY A 244 2.83 -1.87 -5.97
C GLY A 244 2.49 -2.61 -4.68
N ALA A 245 2.39 -1.89 -3.56
CA ALA A 245 2.04 -2.48 -2.26
C ALA A 245 0.70 -3.25 -2.33
N TRP A 246 -0.32 -2.67 -2.96
CA TRP A 246 -1.60 -3.35 -3.17
C TRP A 246 -1.52 -4.51 -4.17
N ASN A 247 -0.72 -4.40 -5.23
CA ASN A 247 -0.48 -5.50 -6.17
C ASN A 247 0.12 -6.72 -5.48
N GLN A 248 0.99 -6.51 -4.49
CA GLN A 248 1.57 -7.59 -3.72
C GLN A 248 0.63 -8.13 -2.63
N ALA A 249 -0.17 -7.25 -2.02
CA ALA A 249 -1.08 -7.60 -0.92
C ALA A 249 -2.30 -8.41 -1.36
N LEU A 250 -2.76 -8.22 -2.61
CA LEU A 250 -3.98 -8.82 -3.13
C LEU A 250 -3.68 -10.03 -4.01
N SER A 251 -4.68 -10.91 -4.17
CA SER A 251 -4.62 -11.89 -5.25
C SER A 251 -4.63 -11.17 -6.61
N PRO A 252 -4.01 -11.72 -7.67
CA PRO A 252 -4.02 -11.09 -8.99
C PRO A 252 -5.44 -10.72 -9.48
N ARG A 253 -6.41 -11.60 -9.20
CA ARG A 253 -7.82 -11.38 -9.54
C ARG A 253 -8.42 -10.18 -8.81
N ASP A 254 -8.14 -10.04 -7.51
CA ASP A 254 -8.67 -8.93 -6.69
C ASP A 254 -8.00 -7.61 -7.09
N PHE A 255 -6.70 -7.62 -7.36
CA PHE A 255 -6.00 -6.44 -7.85
C PHE A 255 -6.54 -5.96 -9.20
N GLU A 256 -6.74 -6.86 -10.16
CA GLU A 256 -7.42 -6.56 -11.43
C GLU A 256 -8.84 -6.02 -11.21
N ALA A 257 -9.57 -6.57 -10.24
CA ALA A 257 -10.91 -6.08 -9.91
C ALA A 257 -10.87 -4.65 -9.37
N ALA A 258 -9.97 -4.35 -8.44
CA ALA A 258 -9.78 -2.99 -7.93
C ALA A 258 -9.39 -2.02 -9.07
N GLN A 259 -8.51 -2.43 -9.99
CA GLN A 259 -8.16 -1.64 -11.17
C GLN A 259 -9.37 -1.34 -12.05
N ALA A 260 -10.18 -2.35 -12.35
CA ALA A 260 -11.39 -2.18 -13.16
C ALA A 260 -12.40 -1.23 -12.49
N ILE A 261 -12.63 -1.38 -11.18
CA ILE A 261 -13.51 -0.49 -10.41
C ILE A 261 -12.96 0.95 -10.42
N SER A 262 -11.66 1.12 -10.17
CA SER A 262 -11.00 2.42 -10.17
C SER A 262 -11.11 3.13 -11.52
N ALA A 263 -10.93 2.39 -12.62
CA ALA A 263 -11.03 2.89 -13.99
C ALA A 263 -12.48 3.24 -14.39
N TRP A 264 -13.46 2.45 -13.93
CA TRP A 264 -14.87 2.69 -14.24
C TRP A 264 -15.45 3.88 -13.47
N LEU A 265 -15.06 4.07 -12.20
CA LEU A 265 -15.53 5.18 -11.39
C LEU A 265 -14.99 6.52 -11.95
N PRO A 266 -15.81 7.58 -12.03
CA PRO A 266 -15.34 8.91 -12.43
C PRO A 266 -14.14 9.32 -11.58
N ARG A 267 -13.11 9.88 -12.20
CA ARG A 267 -11.99 10.42 -11.43
C ARG A 267 -12.53 11.47 -10.46
N TRP A 268 -11.94 11.55 -9.27
CA TRP A 268 -12.05 12.76 -8.48
C TRP A 268 -11.35 13.84 -9.30
N VAL A 269 -12.14 14.60 -10.06
CA VAL A 269 -11.64 15.78 -10.74
C VAL A 269 -11.12 16.65 -9.61
N VAL A 270 -9.81 16.88 -9.62
CA VAL A 270 -9.24 17.91 -8.77
C VAL A 270 -9.72 19.19 -9.44
N ASP A 271 -10.79 19.79 -8.91
CA ASP A 271 -11.28 21.06 -9.44
C ASP A 271 -10.07 22.02 -9.49
N GLU A 272 -9.76 22.52 -10.70
CA GLU A 272 -8.64 23.43 -10.96
C GLU A 272 -8.82 24.77 -10.23
#